data_AF-A0A3P7LK85-F1
#
_entry.id   AF-A0A3P7LK85-F1
#
_cell.length_a   1.000
_cell.length_b   1.000
_cell.length_c   1.000
_cell.angle_alpha   90.00
_cell.angle_beta   90.00
_cell.angle_gamma   90.00
#
_symmetry.space_group_name_H-M   'P 1'
#
loop_
_entity.id
_entity.type
_entity.pdbx_description
1 polymer ?
#
loop_
_entity_poly.entity_id
_entity_poly.type
_entity_poly.pdbx_seq_one_letter_code
_entity_poly.pdbx_strand_id
1 'polypeptide(L)'
;MLNSAAAPLKRSSVDRQINKYKFVTVANVYVPTVNSSDVLKEKVYGLSARPPFLAYIFMALSALLLSSQILVLILLLAFLTIFTVIANALWANYKNNTEWYLGDTRVTASSVGFMVMTAFIMFHTIIPISLQVSLEVVRFIQAFFINWDQKMYDPESDTAAMARTSNLNEDLGKVKHIFSDKTGTLTRNVMEFKRCTISAKTYG
;
A
#
# COMPACT_ATOMS: atom_id res chain seq x y z
N MET A 1 -5.27 -66.51 -24.33
CA MET A 1 -6.39 -65.64 -24.71
C MET A 1 -6.12 -64.24 -24.16
N LEU A 2 -5.93 -63.29 -25.08
CA LEU A 2 -5.93 -61.82 -24.99
C LEU A 2 -4.91 -61.12 -24.06
N ASN A 3 -3.84 -60.63 -24.71
CA ASN A 3 -3.08 -59.43 -24.37
C ASN A 3 -4.01 -58.22 -24.13
N SER A 4 -3.65 -57.33 -23.20
CA SER A 4 -3.97 -55.91 -23.33
C SER A 4 -2.91 -55.05 -22.66
N ALA A 5 -2.39 -54.11 -23.44
CA ALA A 5 -1.27 -53.24 -23.17
C ALA A 5 -1.53 -52.31 -21.96
N ALA A 6 -0.53 -52.19 -21.09
CA ALA A 6 -0.44 -51.09 -20.14
C ALA A 6 -0.16 -49.79 -20.91
N ALA A 7 -1.22 -49.03 -21.21
CA ALA A 7 -1.10 -47.68 -21.73
C ALA A 7 -0.53 -46.75 -20.64
N PRO A 8 0.39 -45.82 -20.97
CA PRO A 8 0.86 -44.84 -20.00
C PRO A 8 -0.30 -43.91 -19.64
N LEU A 9 -0.70 -43.92 -18.36
CA LEU A 9 -1.72 -43.04 -17.82
C LEU A 9 -1.33 -41.59 -18.09
N LYS A 10 -2.14 -40.92 -18.92
CA LYS A 10 -2.02 -39.52 -19.32
C LYS A 10 -2.03 -38.67 -18.05
N ARG A 11 -0.88 -38.05 -17.73
CA ARG A 11 -0.73 -37.04 -16.67
C ARG A 11 -1.86 -36.01 -16.85
N SER A 12 -2.82 -35.99 -15.93
CA SER A 12 -4.04 -35.21 -16.07
C SER A 12 -3.71 -33.72 -16.11
N SER A 13 -4.47 -32.96 -16.91
CA SER A 13 -4.32 -31.50 -17.06
C SER A 13 -4.37 -30.70 -15.74
N VAL A 14 -4.73 -31.35 -14.64
CA VAL A 14 -4.82 -30.80 -13.27
C VAL A 14 -3.43 -30.43 -12.73
N ASP A 15 -2.40 -31.25 -12.97
CA ASP A 15 -1.03 -30.95 -12.49
C ASP A 15 -0.44 -29.70 -13.16
N ARG A 16 -0.89 -29.39 -14.38
CA ARG A 16 -0.45 -28.20 -15.12
C ARG A 16 -1.15 -26.92 -14.64
N GLN A 17 -2.38 -27.05 -14.13
CA GLN A 17 -3.16 -25.95 -13.55
C GLN A 17 -2.60 -25.51 -12.19
N ILE A 18 -2.12 -26.44 -11.35
CA ILE A 18 -1.59 -26.14 -10.01
C ILE A 18 -0.37 -25.21 -10.05
N ASN A 19 0.48 -25.29 -11.09
CA ASN A 19 1.62 -24.38 -11.23
C ASN A 19 1.26 -23.00 -11.81
N LYS A 20 0.09 -22.84 -12.44
CA LYS A 20 -0.33 -21.56 -13.04
C LYS A 20 -0.92 -20.60 -12.02
N TYR A 21 -1.64 -21.12 -11.01
CA TYR A 21 -2.25 -20.31 -9.95
C TYR A 21 -1.29 -19.93 -8.83
N LYS A 22 -0.06 -20.48 -8.82
CA LYS A 22 0.94 -20.21 -7.78
C LYS A 22 1.43 -18.75 -7.77
N PHE A 23 1.14 -17.98 -8.83
CA PHE A 23 1.52 -16.57 -8.95
C PHE A 23 0.38 -15.57 -8.69
N VAL A 24 -0.87 -16.01 -8.54
CA VAL A 24 -2.03 -15.11 -8.47
C VAL A 24 -2.59 -14.96 -7.05
N THR A 25 -2.16 -15.80 -6.11
CA THR A 25 -2.64 -15.71 -4.73
C THR A 25 -1.68 -14.86 -3.88
N VAL A 26 -1.66 -13.55 -4.10
CA VAL A 26 -1.22 -12.58 -3.08
C VAL A 26 -2.42 -12.31 -2.18
N ALA A 27 -2.75 -13.32 -1.39
CA ALA A 27 -3.46 -13.18 -0.14
C ALA A 27 -3.43 -14.56 0.48
N ASN A 28 -2.79 -14.61 1.62
CA ASN A 28 -3.20 -15.44 2.70
C ASN A 28 -2.72 -16.90 2.63
N VAL A 29 -1.48 -17.14 3.10
CA VAL A 29 -0.90 -18.49 3.27
C VAL A 29 -0.14 -18.55 4.60
N TYR A 30 -0.74 -19.21 5.58
CA TYR A 30 -0.02 -19.95 6.61
C TYR A 30 -0.45 -21.40 6.54
N VAL A 31 0.50 -22.27 6.18
CA VAL A 31 0.49 -23.67 6.60
C VAL A 31 1.52 -23.76 7.71
N PRO A 32 1.09 -24.08 8.93
CA PRO A 32 1.90 -25.00 9.71
C PRO A 32 1.03 -26.13 10.25
N THR A 33 1.59 -27.34 10.17
CA THR A 33 1.16 -28.46 10.98
C THR A 33 1.41 -28.10 12.45
N VAL A 34 0.38 -27.68 13.18
CA VAL A 34 0.52 -27.39 14.61
C VAL A 34 -0.40 -28.29 15.43
N ASN A 35 0.18 -28.87 16.48
CA ASN A 35 -0.50 -29.69 17.48
C ASN A 35 -1.70 -28.94 18.10
N SER A 36 -2.73 -29.70 18.47
CA SER A 36 -4.04 -29.22 18.97
C SER A 36 -3.97 -28.19 20.12
N SER A 37 -2.86 -28.11 20.86
CA SER A 37 -2.63 -27.15 21.94
C SER A 37 -2.39 -25.70 21.50
N ASP A 38 -1.93 -25.46 20.26
CA ASP A 38 -1.59 -24.11 19.79
C ASP A 38 -2.76 -23.43 19.06
N VAL A 39 -3.68 -24.22 18.51
CA VAL A 39 -4.95 -23.74 17.90
C VAL A 39 -5.81 -23.00 18.93
N LEU A 40 -5.77 -23.44 20.19
CA LEU A 40 -6.49 -22.78 21.28
C LEU A 40 -5.85 -21.45 21.71
N LYS A 41 -4.55 -21.24 21.48
CA LYS A 41 -3.90 -19.94 21.74
C LYS A 41 -4.30 -18.93 20.67
N GLU A 42 -4.25 -19.30 19.39
CA GLU A 42 -4.57 -18.40 18.27
C GLU A 42 -6.03 -17.91 18.30
N LYS A 43 -6.98 -18.78 18.68
CA LYS A 43 -8.41 -18.42 18.77
C LYS A 43 -8.74 -17.48 19.93
N VAL A 44 -7.93 -17.46 20.99
CA VAL A 44 -8.08 -16.54 22.15
C VAL A 44 -7.53 -15.14 21.85
N TYR A 45 -6.47 -15.03 21.03
CA TYR A 45 -5.90 -13.73 20.62
C TYR A 45 -6.68 -13.04 19.49
N GLY A 46 -7.43 -13.78 18.67
CA GLY A 46 -8.18 -13.23 17.53
C GLY A 46 -9.49 -12.50 17.86
N LEU A 47 -10.09 -12.72 19.04
CA LEU A 47 -11.40 -12.14 19.40
C LEU A 47 -11.35 -10.95 20.37
N SER A 48 -10.17 -10.63 20.93
CA SER A 48 -10.00 -9.58 21.95
C SER A 48 -8.64 -8.87 21.90
N ALA A 49 -8.03 -8.74 20.71
CA ALA A 49 -6.84 -7.92 20.58
C ALA A 49 -7.27 -6.46 20.32
N ARG A 50 -7.50 -5.69 21.39
CA ARG A 50 -7.31 -4.23 21.29
C ARG A 50 -5.87 -4.04 20.76
N PRO A 51 -5.66 -3.28 19.67
CA PRO A 51 -4.32 -3.15 19.13
C PRO A 51 -3.38 -2.70 20.25
N PRO A 52 -2.18 -3.30 20.40
CA PRO A 52 -1.26 -2.88 21.44
C PRO A 52 -0.99 -1.38 21.31
N PHE A 53 -0.70 -0.69 22.40
CA PHE A 53 -0.41 0.76 22.39
C PHE A 53 0.63 1.15 21.31
N LEU A 54 1.58 0.25 21.03
CA LEU A 54 2.57 0.38 19.97
C LEU A 54 1.98 0.32 18.55
N ALA A 55 0.91 -0.45 18.33
CA ALA A 55 0.16 -0.46 17.07
C ALA A 55 -0.66 0.83 16.88
N TYR A 56 -1.22 1.41 17.94
CA TYR A 56 -1.82 2.74 17.88
C TYR A 56 -0.78 3.83 17.58
N ILE A 57 0.40 3.77 18.20
CA ILE A 57 1.52 4.66 17.89
C ILE A 57 1.98 4.47 16.44
N PHE A 58 2.13 3.23 15.97
CA PHE A 58 2.56 2.94 14.60
C PHE A 58 1.52 3.39 13.56
N MET A 59 0.23 3.20 13.84
CA MET A 59 -0.88 3.66 13.00
C MET A 59 -1.03 5.19 13.02
N ALA A 60 -0.81 5.83 14.17
CA ALA A 60 -0.72 7.28 14.29
C ALA A 60 0.52 7.83 13.56
N LEU A 61 1.66 7.14 13.63
CA LEU A 61 2.90 7.48 12.92
C LEU A 61 2.72 7.33 11.40
N SER A 62 2.05 6.28 10.91
CA SER A 62 1.78 6.12 9.48
C SER A 62 0.78 7.13 8.94
N ALA A 63 -0.25 7.48 9.74
CA ALA A 63 -1.13 8.61 9.44
C ALA A 63 -0.36 9.94 9.47
N LEU A 64 0.61 10.07 10.38
CA LEU A 64 1.53 11.20 10.43
C LEU A 64 2.45 11.23 9.22
N LEU A 65 2.83 10.10 8.60
CA LEU A 65 3.70 10.04 7.42
C LEU A 65 3.00 10.52 6.14
N LEU A 66 1.71 10.20 5.97
CA LEU A 66 0.88 10.75 4.88
C LEU A 66 0.67 12.25 5.03
N SER A 67 0.37 12.69 6.26
CA SER A 67 0.38 14.11 6.60
C SER A 67 1.79 14.70 6.65
N SER A 68 2.85 13.89 6.72
CA SER A 68 4.25 14.34 6.83
C SER A 68 4.75 14.90 5.52
N GLN A 69 4.32 14.37 4.37
CA GLN A 69 4.69 14.95 3.07
C GLN A 69 4.16 16.39 2.98
N ILE A 70 2.90 16.60 3.36
CA ILE A 70 2.26 17.92 3.41
C ILE A 70 2.88 18.80 4.50
N LEU A 71 3.17 18.24 5.68
CA LEU A 71 3.80 18.95 6.79
C LEU A 71 5.22 19.40 6.47
N VAL A 72 6.02 18.58 5.79
CA VAL A 72 7.36 18.96 5.32
C VAL A 72 7.28 20.10 4.31
N LEU A 73 6.28 20.08 3.41
CA LEU A 73 6.00 21.17 2.47
C LEU A 73 5.58 22.47 3.19
N ILE A 74 4.74 22.39 4.22
CA ILE A 74 4.31 23.55 5.02
C ILE A 74 5.48 24.12 5.83
N LEU A 75 6.31 23.26 6.45
CA LEU A 75 7.50 23.69 7.19
C LEU A 75 8.54 24.34 6.26
N LEU A 76 8.74 23.79 5.06
CA LEU A 76 9.61 24.39 4.05
C LEU A 76 9.08 25.75 3.61
N LEU A 77 7.76 25.88 3.38
CA LEU A 77 7.14 27.15 3.02
C LEU A 77 7.32 28.19 4.14
N ALA A 78 7.09 27.82 5.39
CA ALA A 78 7.30 28.69 6.55
C ALA A 78 8.78 29.11 6.68
N PHE A 79 9.71 28.19 6.41
CA PHE A 79 11.14 28.50 6.41
C PHE A 79 11.50 29.53 5.33
N LEU A 80 11.00 29.36 4.11
CA LEU A 80 11.25 30.28 2.99
C LEU A 80 10.62 31.66 3.23
N THR A 81 9.42 31.73 3.81
CA THR A 81 8.78 33.01 4.12
C THR A 81 9.54 33.77 5.21
N ILE A 82 9.97 33.09 6.28
CA ILE A 82 10.80 33.66 7.33
C ILE A 82 12.14 34.14 6.75
N PHE A 83 12.80 33.32 5.93
CA PHE A 83 14.06 33.68 5.29
C PHE A 83 13.93 34.94 4.43
N THR A 84 12.89 35.05 3.61
CA THR A 84 12.65 36.23 2.76
C THR A 84 12.33 37.48 3.58
N VAL A 85 11.57 37.36 4.67
CA VAL A 85 11.27 38.50 5.55
C VAL A 85 12.54 39.00 6.25
N ILE A 86 13.39 38.09 6.73
CA ILE A 86 14.69 38.45 7.34
C ILE A 86 15.61 39.09 6.31
N ALA A 87 15.73 38.50 5.12
CA ALA A 87 16.55 39.05 4.04
C ALA A 87 16.09 40.46 3.63
N ASN A 88 14.77 40.67 3.53
CA ASN A 88 14.22 41.99 3.21
C ASN A 88 14.45 43.00 4.34
N ALA A 89 14.32 42.57 5.60
CA ALA A 89 14.62 43.42 6.75
C ALA A 89 16.11 43.81 6.80
N LEU A 90 17.04 42.88 6.53
CA LEU A 90 18.46 43.17 6.45
C LEU A 90 18.78 44.13 5.30
N TRP A 91 18.19 43.92 4.13
CA TRP A 91 18.37 44.80 2.96
C TRP A 91 17.85 46.22 3.24
N ALA A 92 16.65 46.34 3.84
CA ALA A 92 16.07 47.62 4.20
C ALA A 92 16.95 48.41 5.20
N ASN A 93 17.56 47.72 6.16
CA ASN A 93 18.47 48.34 7.12
C ASN A 93 19.81 48.77 6.49
N TYR A 94 20.37 47.97 5.58
CA TYR A 94 21.63 48.29 4.91
C TYR A 94 21.49 49.45 3.91
N LYS A 95 20.36 49.52 3.20
CA LYS A 95 20.16 50.43 2.07
C LYS A 95 19.46 51.74 2.44
N ASN A 96 19.08 51.90 3.71
CA ASN A 96 18.36 53.04 4.28
C ASN A 96 19.03 54.37 3.84
N ASN A 97 18.46 55.03 2.82
CA ASN A 97 18.85 56.31 2.20
C ASN A 97 19.83 56.31 1.01
N THR A 98 20.13 55.17 0.37
CA THR A 98 21.03 55.17 -0.81
C THR A 98 20.31 55.22 -2.17
N GLU A 99 19.01 54.95 -2.24
CA GLU A 99 18.26 54.91 -3.51
C GLU A 99 17.08 55.87 -3.48
N TRP A 100 17.24 57.05 -4.12
CA TRP A 100 16.28 58.15 -4.12
C TRP A 100 14.94 57.82 -4.83
N TYR A 101 14.92 56.76 -5.64
CA TYR A 101 13.76 56.35 -6.44
C TYR A 101 12.90 55.27 -5.78
N LEU A 102 13.43 54.55 -4.78
CA LEU A 102 12.63 53.67 -3.94
C LEU A 102 12.05 54.52 -2.82
N GLY A 103 10.73 54.44 -2.61
CA GLY A 103 10.04 55.18 -1.55
C GLY A 103 10.52 54.78 -0.15
N ASP A 104 9.77 55.17 0.89
CA ASP A 104 10.16 54.90 2.28
C ASP A 104 10.33 53.39 2.53
N THR A 105 11.58 52.93 2.68
CA THR A 105 11.94 51.51 2.90
C THR A 105 11.89 51.13 4.38
N ARG A 106 11.32 51.96 5.25
CA ARG A 106 11.24 51.72 6.69
C ARG A 106 10.38 50.49 7.01
N VAL A 107 10.99 49.56 7.73
CA VAL A 107 10.31 48.37 8.23
C VAL A 107 9.45 48.76 9.45
N THR A 108 8.15 48.93 9.22
CA THR A 108 7.14 49.13 10.27
C THR A 108 6.41 47.82 10.58
N ALA A 109 5.85 47.63 11.79
CA ALA A 109 5.13 46.41 12.16
C ALA A 109 3.99 46.03 11.17
N SER A 110 3.26 47.02 10.65
CA SER A 110 2.25 46.80 9.60
C SER A 110 2.87 46.31 8.29
N SER A 111 4.02 46.85 7.89
CA SER A 111 4.71 46.44 6.66
C SER A 111 5.22 44.99 6.73
N VAL A 112 5.62 44.49 7.91
CA VAL A 112 6.05 43.09 8.09
C VAL A 112 4.90 42.13 7.81
N GLY A 113 3.68 42.46 8.24
CA GLY A 113 2.49 41.65 7.94
C GLY A 113 2.23 41.55 6.43
N PHE A 114 2.33 42.67 5.71
CA PHE A 114 2.21 42.68 4.25
C PHE A 114 3.33 41.90 3.55
N MET A 115 4.58 42.03 4.01
CA MET A 115 5.72 41.27 3.49
C MET A 115 5.52 39.75 3.65
N VAL A 116 5.01 39.30 4.81
CA VAL A 116 4.71 37.88 5.06
C VAL A 116 3.63 37.38 4.10
N MET A 117 2.56 38.16 3.90
CA MET A 117 1.48 37.80 2.97
C MET A 117 1.99 37.74 1.52
N THR A 118 2.80 38.71 1.09
CA THR A 118 3.40 38.72 -0.25
C THR A 118 4.36 37.53 -0.43
N ALA A 119 5.20 37.22 0.55
CA ALA A 119 6.12 36.07 0.50
C ALA A 119 5.34 34.75 0.45
N PHE A 120 4.24 34.63 1.19
CA PHE A 120 3.37 33.45 1.15
C PHE A 120 2.75 33.25 -0.23
N ILE A 121 2.18 34.31 -0.82
CA ILE A 121 1.62 34.25 -2.18
C ILE A 121 2.71 33.97 -3.22
N MET A 122 3.92 34.48 -3.05
CA MET A 122 5.03 34.21 -3.97
C MET A 122 5.45 32.74 -3.96
N PHE A 123 5.44 32.08 -2.79
CA PHE A 123 5.91 30.71 -2.64
C PHE A 123 4.80 29.65 -2.60
N HIS A 124 3.51 30.01 -2.59
CA HIS A 124 2.42 29.04 -2.60
C HIS A 124 2.45 28.10 -3.83
N THR A 125 3.05 28.56 -4.94
CA THR A 125 3.24 27.78 -6.17
C THR A 125 4.36 26.75 -6.06
N ILE A 126 5.24 26.85 -5.05
CA ILE A 126 6.29 25.84 -4.78
C ILE A 126 5.67 24.56 -4.25
N ILE A 127 4.55 24.64 -3.51
CA ILE A 127 3.75 23.45 -3.17
C ILE A 127 3.01 23.05 -4.45
N PRO A 128 3.43 21.98 -5.14
CA PRO A 128 2.80 21.62 -6.39
C PRO A 128 1.44 21.01 -6.05
N ILE A 129 0.38 21.80 -6.21
CA ILE A 129 -1.01 21.32 -6.06
C ILE A 129 -1.25 20.13 -7.01
N SER A 130 -0.57 20.14 -8.15
CA SER A 130 -0.59 19.05 -9.13
C SER A 130 0.03 17.75 -8.62
N LEU A 131 0.92 17.75 -7.62
CA LEU A 131 1.58 16.53 -7.15
C LEU A 131 0.58 15.58 -6.50
N GLN A 132 -0.31 16.10 -5.65
CA GLN A 132 -1.33 15.30 -4.98
C GLN A 132 -2.28 14.64 -6.00
N VAL A 133 -2.78 15.43 -6.95
CA VAL A 133 -3.66 14.94 -8.02
C VAL A 133 -2.91 13.94 -8.91
N SER A 134 -1.64 14.20 -9.22
CA SER A 134 -0.81 13.30 -10.04
C SER A 134 -0.59 11.95 -9.36
N LEU A 135 -0.38 11.91 -8.04
CA LEU A 135 -0.24 10.66 -7.29
C LEU A 135 -1.55 9.85 -7.30
N GLU A 136 -2.70 10.50 -7.18
CA GLU A 136 -4.01 9.84 -7.29
C GLU A 136 -4.22 9.26 -8.69
N VAL A 137 -3.86 10.01 -9.75
CA VAL A 137 -3.93 9.54 -11.14
C VAL A 137 -3.01 8.32 -11.35
N VAL A 138 -1.77 8.35 -10.84
CA VAL A 138 -0.85 7.22 -10.95
C VAL A 138 -1.42 5.97 -10.26
N ARG A 139 -1.96 6.10 -9.05
CA ARG A 139 -2.62 4.99 -8.33
C ARG A 139 -3.81 4.43 -9.09
N PHE A 140 -4.56 5.30 -9.75
CA PHE A 140 -5.70 4.91 -10.58
C PHE A 140 -5.26 4.13 -11.83
N ILE A 141 -4.24 4.60 -12.53
CA ILE A 141 -3.65 3.88 -13.68
C ILE A 141 -3.10 2.51 -13.24
N GLN A 142 -2.42 2.44 -12.08
CA GLN A 142 -1.96 1.16 -11.53
C GLN A 142 -3.11 0.18 -11.26
N ALA A 143 -4.25 0.66 -10.74
CA ALA A 143 -5.43 -0.18 -10.53
C ALA A 143 -5.99 -0.71 -11.86
N PHE A 144 -5.97 0.09 -12.94
CA PHE A 144 -6.34 -0.40 -14.26
C PHE A 144 -5.40 -1.48 -14.78
N PHE A 145 -4.09 -1.34 -14.58
CA PHE A 145 -3.15 -2.38 -14.99
C PHE A 145 -3.38 -3.70 -14.26
N ILE A 146 -3.78 -3.67 -12.98
CA ILE A 146 -4.18 -4.87 -12.24
C ILE A 146 -5.42 -5.51 -12.86
N ASN A 147 -6.43 -4.69 -13.20
CA ASN A 147 -7.69 -5.18 -13.79
C ASN A 147 -7.52 -5.78 -15.19
N TRP A 148 -6.55 -5.30 -15.97
CA TRP A 148 -6.27 -5.77 -17.33
C TRP A 148 -5.27 -6.93 -17.41
N ASP A 149 -4.71 -7.37 -16.28
CA ASP A 149 -3.74 -8.47 -16.29
C ASP A 149 -4.43 -9.82 -16.58
N GLN A 150 -4.18 -10.33 -17.79
CA GLN A 150 -4.68 -11.63 -18.26
C GLN A 150 -4.14 -12.81 -17.46
N LYS A 151 -3.02 -12.66 -16.74
CA LYS A 151 -2.49 -13.74 -15.90
C LYS A 151 -3.30 -13.94 -14.62
N MET A 152 -4.02 -12.90 -14.18
CA MET A 152 -4.85 -12.91 -12.97
C MET A 152 -6.34 -13.09 -13.29
N TYR A 153 -6.65 -13.56 -14.49
CA TYR A 153 -8.01 -13.90 -14.93
C TYR A 153 -8.27 -15.40 -14.76
N ASP A 154 -9.38 -15.75 -14.09
CA ASP A 154 -9.84 -17.12 -13.93
C ASP A 154 -10.83 -17.51 -15.04
N PRO A 155 -10.47 -18.42 -15.95
CA PRO A 155 -11.35 -18.86 -17.03
C PRO A 155 -12.46 -19.82 -16.57
N GLU A 156 -12.37 -20.46 -15.40
CA GLU A 156 -13.43 -21.35 -14.92
C GLU A 156 -14.64 -20.56 -14.40
N SER A 157 -14.39 -19.41 -13.75
CA SER A 157 -15.43 -18.54 -13.19
C SER A 157 -15.70 -17.27 -13.99
N ASP A 158 -15.02 -17.08 -15.13
CA ASP A 158 -15.06 -15.86 -15.96
C ASP A 158 -14.82 -14.58 -15.13
N THR A 159 -13.92 -14.67 -14.14
CA THR A 159 -13.70 -13.60 -13.16
C THR A 159 -12.27 -13.06 -13.28
N ALA A 160 -12.15 -11.77 -13.60
CA ALA A 160 -10.89 -11.04 -13.59
C ALA A 160 -10.54 -10.50 -12.20
N ALA A 161 -9.24 -10.32 -11.92
CA ALA A 161 -8.81 -9.55 -10.76
C ALA A 161 -9.38 -8.13 -10.81
N MET A 162 -9.93 -7.66 -9.69
CA MET A 162 -10.56 -6.34 -9.59
C MET A 162 -9.99 -5.57 -8.39
N ALA A 163 -9.22 -4.53 -8.67
CA ALA A 163 -8.76 -3.57 -7.69
C ALA A 163 -9.90 -2.61 -7.30
N ARG A 164 -10.50 -2.84 -6.13
CA ARG A 164 -11.61 -2.01 -5.60
C ARG A 164 -11.14 -0.75 -4.87
N THR A 165 -9.86 -0.66 -4.53
CA THR A 165 -9.29 0.50 -3.80
C THR A 165 -7.88 0.76 -4.30
N SER A 166 -7.71 1.79 -5.13
CA SER A 166 -6.42 2.17 -5.73
C SER A 166 -5.40 2.69 -4.73
N ASN A 167 -5.85 3.26 -3.61
CA ASN A 167 -4.95 3.81 -2.57
C ASN A 167 -4.11 2.74 -1.86
N LEU A 168 -4.49 1.46 -1.96
CA LEU A 168 -3.80 0.34 -1.33
C LEU A 168 -2.78 -0.35 -2.24
N ASN A 169 -2.69 0.06 -3.51
CA ASN A 169 -1.82 -0.59 -4.50
C ASN A 169 -0.35 -0.61 -4.05
N GLU A 170 0.13 0.47 -3.42
CA GLU A 170 1.51 0.59 -2.92
C GLU A 170 1.74 -0.24 -1.65
N ASP A 171 0.69 -0.47 -0.86
CA ASP A 171 0.79 -1.20 0.40
C ASP A 171 0.79 -2.71 0.18
N LEU A 172 0.21 -3.19 -0.93
CA LEU A 172 0.34 -4.58 -1.38
C LEU A 172 1.81 -5.01 -1.54
N GLY A 173 2.70 -4.09 -1.94
CA GLY A 173 4.14 -4.33 -2.05
C GLY A 173 4.88 -4.39 -0.71
N LYS A 174 4.23 -4.01 0.41
CA LYS A 174 4.83 -3.92 1.75
C LYS A 174 4.31 -5.00 2.71
N VAL A 175 3.44 -5.90 2.24
CA VAL A 175 2.83 -6.95 3.06
C VAL A 175 3.88 -7.95 3.52
N LYS A 176 3.96 -8.20 4.84
CA LYS A 176 4.88 -9.18 5.45
C LYS A 176 4.20 -10.45 5.93
N HIS A 177 2.92 -10.34 6.31
CA HIS A 177 2.14 -11.43 6.86
C HIS A 177 0.84 -11.53 6.10
N ILE A 178 0.43 -12.76 5.83
CA ILE A 178 -0.80 -13.08 5.14
C ILE A 178 -1.50 -14.15 5.99
N PHE A 179 -2.65 -13.79 6.58
CA PHE A 179 -3.53 -14.70 7.35
C PHE A 179 -4.19 -15.72 6.40
N SER A 180 -5.19 -16.53 6.66
CA SER A 180 -5.95 -17.16 5.55
C SER A 180 -7.16 -17.84 6.07
N ASP A 181 -8.24 -17.81 5.30
CA ASP A 181 -9.31 -18.75 5.51
C ASP A 181 -8.92 -20.11 4.91
N LYS A 182 -9.39 -21.19 5.53
CA LYS A 182 -9.16 -22.56 5.08
C LYS A 182 -10.17 -22.94 3.99
N THR A 183 -11.44 -22.74 4.27
CA THR A 183 -12.53 -23.21 3.40
C THR A 183 -12.85 -22.15 2.36
N GLY A 184 -12.88 -22.52 1.08
CA GLY A 184 -13.16 -21.58 -0.01
C GLY A 184 -11.95 -20.75 -0.48
N THR A 185 -10.83 -20.76 0.26
CA THR A 185 -9.54 -20.18 -0.20
C THR A 185 -8.50 -21.27 -0.43
N LEU A 186 -8.08 -22.01 0.61
CA LEU A 186 -7.07 -23.07 0.46
C LEU A 186 -7.63 -24.36 -0.12
N THR A 187 -8.87 -24.69 0.22
CA THR A 187 -9.53 -25.92 -0.23
C THR A 187 -10.79 -25.62 -1.02
N ARG A 188 -10.92 -26.25 -2.20
CA ARG A 188 -12.22 -26.39 -2.87
C ARG A 188 -13.12 -27.28 -2.00
N ASN A 189 -14.41 -26.98 -1.93
CA ASN A 189 -15.38 -27.75 -1.14
C ASN A 189 -15.76 -29.07 -1.84
N VAL A 190 -14.76 -29.90 -2.12
CA VAL A 190 -14.88 -31.20 -2.80
C VAL A 190 -13.94 -32.17 -2.11
N MET A 191 -14.49 -33.29 -1.64
CA MET A 191 -13.73 -34.34 -0.95
C MET A 191 -13.59 -35.55 -1.88
N GLU A 192 -12.35 -35.83 -2.29
CA GLU A 192 -12.02 -36.99 -3.12
C GLU A 192 -11.37 -38.08 -2.26
N PHE A 193 -11.94 -39.28 -2.29
CA PHE A 193 -11.29 -40.44 -1.69
C PHE A 193 -10.08 -40.84 -2.53
N LYS A 194 -8.87 -40.69 -1.98
CA LYS A 194 -7.62 -40.99 -2.69
C LYS A 194 -7.12 -42.39 -2.40
N ARG A 195 -7.00 -42.76 -1.13
CA ARG A 195 -6.38 -44.02 -0.71
C ARG A 195 -7.05 -44.58 0.53
N CYS A 196 -7.02 -45.89 0.69
CA CYS A 196 -7.27 -46.57 1.96
C CYS A 196 -6.26 -47.70 2.18
N THR A 197 -6.12 -48.12 3.44
CA THR A 197 -5.31 -49.29 3.78
C THR A 197 -6.22 -50.32 4.44
N ILE A 198 -6.23 -51.55 3.90
CA ILE A 198 -7.03 -52.67 4.41
C ILE A 198 -6.07 -53.86 4.59
N SER A 199 -6.02 -54.44 5.79
CA SER A 199 -5.16 -55.59 6.11
C SER A 199 -3.69 -55.39 5.70
N ALA A 200 -3.09 -54.27 6.13
CA ALA A 200 -1.72 -53.84 5.80
C ALA A 200 -1.42 -53.67 4.29
N LYS A 201 -2.43 -53.72 3.41
CA LYS A 201 -2.30 -53.41 1.99
C LYS A 201 -2.92 -52.05 1.69
N THR A 202 -2.15 -51.17 1.07
CA THR A 202 -2.61 -49.84 0.65
C THR A 202 -3.20 -49.91 -0.76
N TYR A 203 -4.41 -49.39 -0.92
CA TYR A 203 -5.17 -49.27 -2.15
C TYR A 203 -5.34 -47.78 -2.46
N GLY A 204 -5.07 -47.36 -3.68
CA GLY A 204 -5.13 -45.95 -4.06
C GLY A 204 -4.37 -45.59 -5.30
#